data_AF-A0AAV9JR14-F1
#
_entry.id   AF-A0AAV9JR14-F1
#
_cell.length_a   1.000
_cell.length_b   1.000
_cell.length_c   1.000
_cell.angle_alpha   90.00
_cell.angle_beta   90.00
_cell.angle_gamma   90.00
#
_symmetry.space_group_name_H-M   'P 1'
#
loop_
_entity.id
_entity.type
_entity.pdbx_description
1 polymer ?
#
loop_
_entity_poly.entity_id
_entity_poly.type
_entity_poly.pdbx_seq_one_letter_code
_entity_poly.pdbx_strand_id
1 'polypeptide(L)' 'MPKVGIIWASETVMQEDKAPKMKGMHFMIQKRQRFDPDGWDRVCPGAQFEVVKADGANHFKLMTKSHVRRVNDLIDRVMV' A
#
# COMPACT_ATOMS: atom_id res chain seq x y z
N MET A 1 -4.71 14.09 17.42
CA MET A 1 -5.09 12.78 16.86
C MET A 1 -3.88 12.20 16.15
N PRO A 2 -3.66 10.87 16.19
CA PRO A 2 -2.52 10.27 15.49
C PRO A 2 -2.67 10.48 13.97
N LYS A 3 -1.57 10.79 13.31
CA LYS A 3 -1.46 10.81 11.85
C LYS A 3 -0.82 9.50 11.39
N VAL A 4 -1.43 8.82 10.42
CA VAL A 4 -0.97 7.53 9.91
C VAL A 4 -0.69 7.66 8.42
N GLY A 5 0.53 7.33 8.01
CA GLY A 5 0.90 7.23 6.60
C GLY A 5 0.73 5.79 6.09
N ILE A 6 0.02 5.62 4.99
CA ILE A 6 -0.11 4.33 4.29
C ILE A 6 0.32 4.51 2.84
N ILE A 7 1.17 3.61 2.35
CA ILE A 7 1.48 3.53 0.92
C ILE A 7 1.09 2.15 0.39
N TRP A 8 0.23 2.15 -0.63
CA TRP A 8 -0.27 0.94 -1.25
C TRP A 8 0.40 0.69 -2.60
N ALA A 9 0.98 -0.50 -2.76
CA ALA A 9 1.38 -1.01 -4.07
C ALA A 9 0.14 -1.14 -4.98
N SER A 10 0.26 -0.69 -6.22
CA SER A 10 -0.81 -0.75 -7.23
C SER A 10 -0.72 -1.99 -8.12
N GLU A 11 0.47 -2.58 -8.22
CA GLU A 11 0.75 -3.76 -9.04
C GLU A 11 1.02 -4.99 -8.18
N THR A 12 0.86 -6.16 -8.76
CA THR A 12 1.26 -7.44 -8.18
C THR A 12 2.62 -7.87 -8.76
N VAL A 13 3.26 -8.84 -8.12
CA VAL A 13 4.55 -9.36 -8.62
C VAL A 13 4.35 -10.22 -9.87
N MET A 14 3.24 -10.94 -9.90
CA MET A 14 2.84 -11.85 -10.96
C MET A 14 1.41 -11.51 -11.37
N GLN A 15 1.07 -11.81 -12.61
CA GLN A 15 -0.32 -11.77 -13.05
C GLN A 15 -1.13 -12.80 -12.26
N GLU A 16 -2.38 -12.47 -11.92
CA GLU A 16 -3.23 -13.29 -11.05
C GLU A 16 -3.44 -14.71 -11.58
N ASP A 17 -3.59 -14.86 -12.89
CA ASP A 17 -3.76 -16.13 -13.59
C ASP A 17 -2.51 -17.04 -13.52
N LYS A 18 -1.34 -16.46 -13.27
CA LYS A 18 -0.05 -17.15 -13.13
C LYS A 18 0.38 -17.33 -11.69
N ALA A 19 -0.37 -16.79 -10.74
CA ALA A 19 -0.04 -16.85 -9.32
C ALA A 19 -0.30 -18.25 -8.74
N PRO A 20 0.42 -18.64 -7.66
CA PRO A 20 0.15 -19.90 -6.99
C PRO A 20 -1.28 -19.95 -6.45
N LYS A 21 -1.92 -21.13 -6.53
CA LYS A 21 -3.25 -21.34 -5.96
C LYS A 21 -3.20 -21.25 -4.44
N MET A 22 -3.98 -20.35 -3.88
CA MET A 22 -4.11 -20.14 -2.45
C MET A 22 -5.49 -20.61 -1.98
N LYS A 23 -5.59 -21.09 -0.73
CA LYS A 23 -6.87 -21.45 -0.11
C LYS A 23 -7.78 -20.23 0.17
N GLY A 24 -7.23 -19.02 0.08
CA GLY A 24 -7.94 -17.77 0.31
C GLY A 24 -7.24 -16.59 -0.35
N MET A 25 -7.77 -15.39 -0.10
CA MET A 25 -7.23 -14.14 -0.65
C MET A 25 -5.87 -13.80 -0.03
N HIS A 26 -5.00 -13.16 -0.81
CA HIS A 26 -3.70 -12.70 -0.35
C HIS A 26 -3.34 -11.36 -1.01
N PHE A 27 -2.98 -10.35 -0.21
CA PHE A 27 -2.82 -8.96 -0.67
C PHE A 27 -1.74 -8.73 -1.74
N MET A 28 -0.82 -9.69 -1.92
CA MET A 28 0.21 -9.65 -2.97
C MET A 28 -0.17 -10.40 -4.25
N ILE A 29 -1.29 -11.14 -4.23
CA ILE A 29 -1.75 -11.97 -5.34
C ILE A 29 -2.81 -11.21 -6.13
N GLN A 30 -3.87 -10.75 -5.48
CA GLN A 30 -4.93 -9.99 -6.15
C GLN A 30 -4.56 -8.51 -6.26
N LYS A 31 -4.77 -7.92 -7.44
CA LYS A 31 -4.53 -6.50 -7.69
C LYS A 31 -5.50 -5.67 -6.85
N ARG A 32 -4.92 -4.77 -6.05
CA ARG A 32 -5.68 -3.91 -5.14
C ARG A 32 -6.67 -3.04 -5.91
N GLN A 33 -7.92 -3.03 -5.43
CA GLN A 33 -9.01 -2.21 -5.97
C GLN A 33 -9.32 -0.98 -5.09
N ARG A 34 -9.08 -1.10 -3.77
CA ARG A 34 -9.34 -0.03 -2.79
C ARG A 34 -8.04 0.55 -2.25
N PHE A 35 -7.92 1.88 -2.30
CA PHE A 35 -6.77 2.65 -1.83
C PHE A 35 -7.15 3.59 -0.68
N ASP A 36 -8.13 3.17 0.11
CA ASP A 36 -8.53 3.78 1.38
C ASP A 36 -7.74 3.12 2.55
N PRO A 37 -8.00 3.47 3.82
CA PRO A 37 -7.34 2.84 4.97
C PRO A 37 -7.55 1.32 5.08
N ASP A 38 -8.52 0.74 4.38
CA ASP A 38 -8.73 -0.70 4.23
C ASP A 38 -8.64 -1.53 5.52
N GLY A 39 -9.31 -1.04 6.58
CA GLY A 39 -9.35 -1.69 7.88
C GLY A 39 -8.38 -1.11 8.90
N TRP A 40 -7.38 -0.32 8.49
CA TRP A 40 -6.51 0.41 9.42
C TRP A 40 -7.28 1.45 10.24
N ASP A 41 -8.34 2.02 9.67
CA ASP A 41 -9.30 2.89 10.34
C ASP A 41 -10.10 2.19 11.45
N ARG A 42 -10.29 0.87 11.35
CA ARG A 42 -10.98 0.08 12.39
C ARG A 42 -10.09 -0.17 13.61
N VAL A 43 -8.79 -0.33 13.39
CA VAL A 43 -7.82 -0.55 14.48
C VAL A 43 -7.32 0.74 15.11
N CYS A 44 -7.35 1.85 14.35
CA CYS A 44 -7.00 3.19 14.84
C CYS A 44 -8.12 4.19 14.55
N PRO A 45 -9.29 4.06 15.21
CA PRO A 45 -10.43 4.93 14.95
C PRO A 45 -10.12 6.39 15.33
N GLY A 46 -10.53 7.33 14.48
CA GLY A 46 -10.28 8.75 14.67
C GLY A 46 -8.88 9.24 14.24
N ALA A 47 -8.01 8.36 13.74
CA ALA A 47 -6.75 8.79 13.15
C ALA A 47 -6.95 9.58 11.85
N GLN A 48 -6.02 10.49 11.55
CA GLN A 48 -5.92 11.12 10.24
C GLN A 48 -5.05 10.24 9.34
N PHE A 49 -5.57 9.81 8.18
CA PHE A 49 -4.87 8.92 7.26
C PHE A 49 -4.38 9.68 6.02
N GLU A 50 -3.07 9.66 5.81
CA GLU A 50 -2.45 10.09 4.56
C GLU A 50 -2.16 8.83 3.73
N VAL A 51 -2.95 8.61 2.67
CA VAL A 51 -2.86 7.39 1.86
C VAL A 51 -2.32 7.69 0.47
N VAL A 52 -1.24 7.00 0.10
CA VAL A 52 -0.58 7.13 -1.21
C VAL A 52 -0.77 5.85 -2.02
N LYS A 53 -1.27 6.01 -3.26
CA LYS A 53 -1.23 4.95 -4.26
C LYS A 53 0.10 4.99 -5.01
N ALA A 54 0.86 3.91 -4.95
CA ALA A 54 2.12 3.79 -5.67
C ALA A 54 1.92 3.18 -7.06
N ASP A 55 1.50 4.01 -8.02
CA ASP A 55 1.31 3.59 -9.42
C ASP A 55 2.62 3.03 -10.03
N GLY A 56 2.51 1.89 -10.72
CA GLY A 56 3.62 1.21 -11.39
C GLY A 56 4.57 0.42 -10.47
N ALA A 57 4.22 0.30 -9.19
CA ALA A 57 4.97 -0.43 -8.17
C ALA A 57 4.18 -1.61 -7.60
N ASN A 58 4.85 -2.77 -7.52
CA ASN A 58 4.42 -3.88 -6.68
C ASN A 58 5.07 -3.82 -5.29
N HIS A 59 4.73 -4.78 -4.43
CA HIS A 59 5.22 -4.86 -3.05
C HIS A 59 6.75 -4.70 -2.91
N PHE A 60 7.52 -5.27 -3.83
CA PHE A 60 8.98 -5.20 -3.79
C PHE A 60 9.53 -3.99 -4.54
N LYS A 61 9.02 -3.73 -5.75
CA LYS A 61 9.47 -2.63 -6.61
C LYS A 61 9.29 -1.27 -5.93
N LEU A 62 8.32 -1.16 -5.02
CA LEU A 62 8.07 0.01 -4.18
C LEU A 62 9.31 0.51 -3.44
N MET A 63 10.19 -0.40 -3.00
CA MET A 63 11.40 -0.05 -2.23
C MET A 63 12.63 0.16 -3.12
N THR A 64 12.50 0.06 -4.43
CA THR A 64 13.61 0.31 -5.37
C THR A 64 13.82 1.80 -5.60
N LYS A 65 15.00 2.17 -6.12
CA LYS A 65 15.39 3.56 -6.41
C LYS A 65 14.34 4.36 -7.21
N SER A 66 13.58 3.70 -8.08
CA SER A 66 12.56 4.33 -8.91
C SER A 66 11.28 4.74 -8.14
N HIS A 67 11.04 4.20 -6.94
CA HIS A 67 9.78 4.40 -6.22
C HIS A 67 9.96 4.80 -4.75
N VAL A 68 11.11 4.48 -4.12
CA VAL A 68 11.35 4.66 -2.68
C VAL A 68 11.21 6.11 -2.21
N ARG A 69 11.42 7.11 -3.09
CA ARG A 69 11.20 8.53 -2.74
C ARG A 69 9.78 8.80 -2.25
N ARG A 70 8.78 8.08 -2.77
CA ARG A 70 7.37 8.21 -2.32
C ARG A 70 7.18 7.85 -0.84
N VAL A 71 8.02 6.95 -0.31
CA VAL A 71 8.00 6.59 1.12
C VAL A 71 8.56 7.74 1.95
N ASN A 72 9.67 8.33 1.52
CA ASN A 72 10.25 9.50 2.19
C ASN A 72 9.28 10.70 2.16
N ASP A 73 8.71 11.02 1.00
CA ASP A 73 7.72 12.12 0.87
C ASP A 73 6.49 11.89 1.79
N LEU A 74 6.05 10.64 1.95
CA LEU A 74 4.94 10.31 2.85
C LEU A 74 5.32 10.51 4.32
N ILE A 75 6.52 10.09 4.72
CA ILE A 75 7.02 10.30 6.08
C ILE A 75 7.08 11.80 6.38
N ASP A 76 7.62 12.60 5.46
CA ASP A 76 7.73 14.04 5.64
C ASP A 76 6.35 14.71 5.77
N ARG A 77 5.34 14.28 4.99
CA ARG A 77 3.95 14.80 5.15
C ARG A 77 3.30 14.45 6.48
N VAL A 78 3.58 13.26 7.02
CA VAL A 78 2.93 12.74 8.24
C VAL A 78 3.57 13.32 9.51
N MET A 79 4.88 13.55 9.50
CA MET A 79 5.65 13.95 10.68
C MET A 79 5.69 15.47 10.93
N VAL A 80 5.06 16.27 10.06
CA VAL A 80 4.91 17.73 10.21
C VAL A 80 3.62 18.09 10.94
#